data_AF-A0A7M2T9C3-F1
#
_entry.id   AF-A0A7M2T9C3-F1
#
_cell.length_a   1.000
_cell.length_b   1.000
_cell.length_c   1.000
_cell.angle_alpha   90.00
_cell.angle_beta   90.00
_cell.angle_gamma   90.00
#
_symmetry.space_group_name_H-M   'P 1'
#
loop_
_entity.id
_entity.type
_entity.pdbx_description
1 polymer ?
#
loop_
_entity_poly.entity_id
_entity_poly.type
_entity_poly.pdbx_seq_one_letter_code
_entity_poly.pdbx_strand_id
1 'polypeptide(L)'
;MNTSDEAERGLTDIEGFLYWEAHRRTAHRRAADFAGRVAGLSDTQRAEIEGWYVEEQLRVSRSMTQHLTDHLTAVEEHHAKRYAQLRRGAYAATTLITVLILGLCVVVLIGTAG
;
A
#
# COMPACT_ATOMS: atom_id res chain seq x y z
N MET A 1 -3.70 -6.98 22.45
CA MET A 1 -2.85 -7.29 21.29
C MET A 1 -2.70 -8.79 21.26
N ASN A 2 -3.20 -9.45 20.22
CA ASN A 2 -3.24 -10.90 20.13
C ASN A 2 -1.90 -11.43 19.59
N THR A 3 -1.52 -12.67 19.91
CA THR A 3 -0.29 -13.30 19.40
C THR A 3 -0.26 -13.39 17.88
N SER A 4 -1.44 -13.50 17.25
CA SER A 4 -1.60 -13.42 15.80
C SER A 4 -1.16 -12.07 15.22
N ASP A 5 -1.52 -10.97 15.88
CA ASP A 5 -1.19 -9.61 15.40
C ASP A 5 0.32 -9.34 15.48
N GLU A 6 0.99 -9.94 16.45
CA GLU A 6 2.43 -9.83 16.64
C GLU A 6 3.19 -10.68 15.60
N ALA A 7 2.71 -11.89 15.30
CA ALA A 7 3.26 -12.73 14.25
C ALA A 7 3.12 -12.09 12.85
N GLU A 8 1.98 -11.46 12.57
CA GLU A 8 1.74 -10.76 11.30
C GLU A 8 2.67 -9.55 11.11
N ARG A 9 2.92 -8.78 12.17
CA ARG A 9 3.91 -7.69 12.15
C ARG A 9 5.33 -8.20 11.94
N GLY A 10 5.72 -9.24 12.69
CA GLY A 10 7.03 -9.85 12.54
C GLY A 10 7.28 -10.36 11.12
N LEU A 11 6.27 -10.97 10.49
CA LEU A 11 6.37 -11.41 9.10
C LEU A 11 6.55 -10.23 8.14
N THR A 12 5.79 -9.14 8.34
CA THR A 12 5.88 -7.92 7.54
C THR A 12 7.28 -7.30 7.62
N ASP A 13 7.86 -7.23 8.82
CA ASP A 13 9.22 -6.70 9.04
C ASP A 13 10.29 -7.56 8.35
N ILE A 14 10.15 -8.89 8.44
CA ILE A 14 11.06 -9.84 7.77
C ILE A 14 10.95 -9.71 6.25
N GLU A 15 9.73 -9.62 5.70
CA GLU A 15 9.52 -9.43 4.27
C GLU A 15 10.16 -8.14 3.77
N GLY A 16 9.96 -7.03 4.49
CA GLY A 16 10.59 -5.74 4.18
C GLY A 16 12.12 -5.81 4.22
N PHE A 17 12.68 -6.50 5.22
CA PHE A 17 14.13 -6.74 5.30
C PHE A 17 14.63 -7.58 4.11
N LEU A 18 13.97 -8.70 3.80
CA LEU A 18 14.36 -9.60 2.71
C LEU A 18 14.27 -8.92 1.35
N TYR A 19 13.22 -8.10 1.13
CA TYR A 19 13.08 -7.29 -0.06
C TYR A 19 14.26 -6.34 -0.25
N TRP A 20 14.63 -5.60 0.81
CA TRP A 20 15.76 -4.67 0.75
C TRP A 20 17.10 -5.36 0.58
N GLU A 21 17.28 -6.50 1.25
CA GLU A 21 18.50 -7.29 1.15
C GLU A 21 18.70 -7.86 -0.27
N ALA A 22 17.62 -8.35 -0.89
CA ALA A 22 17.63 -8.83 -2.26
C ALA A 22 17.97 -7.70 -3.24
N HIS A 23 17.41 -6.51 -3.04
CA HIS A 23 17.69 -5.34 -3.87
C HIS A 23 19.15 -4.90 -3.76
N ARG A 24 19.68 -4.84 -2.54
CA ARG A 24 21.09 -4.51 -2.25
C ARG A 24 22.04 -5.49 -2.93
N ARG A 25 21.83 -6.80 -2.77
CA ARG A 25 22.65 -7.83 -3.42
C ARG A 25 22.61 -7.74 -4.95
N THR A 26 21.44 -7.43 -5.51
CA THR A 26 21.28 -7.24 -6.95
C THR A 26 22.03 -6.01 -7.44
N ALA A 27 21.97 -4.89 -6.70
CA ALA A 27 22.72 -3.69 -7.02
C ALA A 27 24.24 -3.94 -7.01
N HIS A 28 24.77 -4.63 -5.99
CA HIS A 28 26.17 -5.01 -5.93
C HIS A 28 26.60 -5.85 -7.12
N ARG A 29 25.80 -6.87 -7.49
CA ARG A 29 26.11 -7.74 -8.64
C ARG A 29 26.17 -6.94 -9.95
N ARG A 30 25.19 -6.06 -10.18
CA ARG A 30 25.17 -5.20 -11.37
C ARG A 30 26.36 -4.24 -11.40
N ALA A 31 26.74 -3.71 -10.25
CA ALA A 31 27.89 -2.83 -10.12
C ALA A 31 29.20 -3.55 -10.50
N ALA A 32 29.40 -4.75 -9.93
CA ALA A 32 30.56 -5.58 -10.23
C ALA A 32 30.61 -6.01 -11.70
N ASP A 33 29.48 -6.43 -12.28
CA ASP A 33 29.37 -6.78 -13.69
C ASP A 33 29.69 -5.59 -14.60
N PHE A 34 29.23 -4.39 -14.23
CA PHE A 34 29.50 -3.15 -14.97
C PHE A 34 30.97 -2.76 -14.90
N ALA A 35 31.52 -2.65 -13.69
CA ALA A 35 32.93 -2.30 -13.50
C ALA A 35 33.85 -3.35 -14.14
N GLY A 36 33.43 -4.63 -14.16
CA GLY A 36 34.11 -5.75 -14.82
C GLY A 36 34.41 -5.49 -16.30
N ARG A 37 33.55 -4.72 -16.98
CA ARG A 37 33.66 -4.43 -18.40
C ARG A 37 34.49 -3.18 -18.71
N VAL A 38 34.81 -2.37 -17.71
CA VAL A 38 35.59 -1.13 -17.90
C VAL A 38 37.08 -1.45 -17.77
N ALA A 39 37.80 -1.34 -18.89
CA ALA A 39 39.25 -1.52 -18.91
C ALA A 39 39.97 -0.31 -18.30
N GLY A 40 41.10 -0.56 -17.62
CA GLY A 40 41.97 0.50 -17.10
C GLY A 40 41.60 1.03 -15.71
N LEU A 41 40.58 0.48 -15.05
CA LEU A 41 40.30 0.77 -13.65
C LEU A 41 41.24 -0.02 -12.74
N SER A 42 41.82 0.63 -11.73
CA SER A 42 42.42 -0.06 -10.60
C SER A 42 41.35 -0.70 -9.72
N ASP A 43 41.75 -1.65 -8.87
CA ASP A 43 40.84 -2.30 -7.92
C ASP A 43 40.19 -1.29 -6.96
N THR A 44 40.93 -0.24 -6.57
CA THR A 44 40.40 0.86 -5.74
C THR A 44 39.32 1.64 -6.47
N GLN A 45 39.56 2.03 -7.73
CA GLN A 45 38.58 2.78 -8.54
C GLN A 45 37.33 1.95 -8.81
N ARG A 46 37.52 0.65 -9.05
CA ARG A 46 36.43 -0.33 -9.20
C ARG A 46 35.56 -0.40 -7.95
N ALA A 47 36.16 -0.59 -6.78
CA ALA A 47 35.43 -0.65 -5.51
C ALA A 47 34.69 0.66 -5.20
N GLU A 48 35.29 1.81 -5.52
CA GLU A 48 34.68 3.12 -5.31
C GLU A 48 33.44 3.32 -6.20
N ILE A 49 33.55 3.03 -7.51
CA ILE A 49 32.42 3.09 -8.45
C ILE A 49 31.31 2.12 -8.05
N GLU A 50 31.68 0.91 -7.63
CA GLU A 50 30.71 -0.09 -7.17
C GLU A 50 29.94 0.41 -5.94
N GLY A 51 30.63 1.01 -4.97
CA GLY A 51 30.02 1.62 -3.79
C GLY A 51 29.04 2.74 -4.15
N TRP A 52 29.46 3.68 -5.00
CA TRP A 52 28.63 4.79 -5.46
C TRP A 52 27.38 4.32 -6.19
N TYR A 53 27.52 3.33 -7.08
CA TYR A 53 26.39 2.77 -7.80
C TYR A 53 25.37 2.14 -6.86
N VAL A 54 25.85 1.37 -5.87
CA VAL A 54 24.97 0.70 -4.91
C VAL A 54 24.23 1.71 -4.05
N GLU A 55 24.93 2.71 -3.52
CA GLU A 55 24.32 3.78 -2.72
C GLU A 55 23.24 4.51 -3.51
N GLU A 56 23.53 4.86 -4.76
CA GLU A 56 22.57 5.52 -5.64
C GLU A 56 21.35 4.64 -5.95
N GLN A 57 21.55 3.35 -6.23
CA GLN A 57 20.44 2.42 -6.47
C GLN A 57 19.54 2.24 -5.23
N LEU A 58 20.12 2.19 -4.03
CA LEU A 58 19.34 2.15 -2.79
C LEU A 58 18.55 3.45 -2.60
N ARG A 59 19.16 4.61 -2.86
CA ARG A 59 18.51 5.92 -2.75
C ARG A 59 17.32 6.03 -3.69
N VAL A 60 17.51 5.69 -4.97
CA VAL A 60 16.43 5.71 -5.98
C VAL A 60 15.31 4.75 -5.61
N SER A 61 15.64 3.53 -5.19
CA SER A 61 14.64 2.53 -4.82
C SER A 61 13.81 2.97 -3.62
N ARG A 62 14.43 3.62 -2.61
CA ARG A 62 13.72 4.14 -1.45
C ARG A 62 12.77 5.26 -1.85
N SER A 63 13.24 6.19 -2.67
CA SER A 63 12.42 7.29 -3.19
C SER A 63 11.22 6.78 -3.97
N MET A 64 11.41 5.81 -4.88
CA MET A 64 10.30 5.20 -5.63
C MET A 64 9.29 4.49 -4.73
N THR A 65 9.77 3.75 -3.74
CA THR A 65 8.89 3.06 -2.77
C THR A 65 8.06 4.09 -1.98
N GLN A 66 8.69 5.17 -1.51
CA GLN A 66 7.99 6.25 -0.81
C GLN A 66 6.93 6.90 -1.70
N HIS A 67 7.28 7.27 -2.94
CA HIS A 67 6.35 7.87 -3.88
C HIS A 67 5.16 6.95 -4.19
N LEU A 68 5.39 5.65 -4.34
CA LEU A 68 4.32 4.69 -4.58
C LEU A 68 3.40 4.58 -3.37
N THR A 69 3.94 4.52 -2.16
CA THR A 69 3.16 4.51 -0.91
C THR A 69 2.32 5.77 -0.76
N ASP A 70 2.92 6.94 -0.99
CA ASP A 70 2.21 8.22 -0.92
C ASP A 70 1.07 8.28 -1.94
N HIS A 71 1.34 7.82 -3.17
CA HIS A 71 0.34 7.76 -4.24
C HIS A 71 -0.80 6.78 -3.91
N LEU A 72 -0.50 5.56 -3.44
CA LEU A 72 -1.51 4.58 -3.05
C LEU A 72 -2.37 5.10 -1.91
N THR A 73 -1.75 5.69 -0.88
CA THR A 73 -2.46 6.28 0.26
C THR A 73 -3.40 7.40 -0.19
N ALA A 74 -2.94 8.28 -1.09
CA ALA A 74 -3.77 9.35 -1.64
C ALA A 74 -4.97 8.82 -2.45
N VAL A 75 -4.75 7.78 -3.25
CA VAL A 75 -5.82 7.11 -4.02
C VAL A 75 -6.82 6.44 -3.09
N GLU A 76 -6.35 5.69 -2.08
CA GLU A 76 -7.20 5.05 -1.09
C GLU A 76 -8.04 6.07 -0.30
N GLU A 77 -7.44 7.17 0.15
CA GLU A 77 -8.15 8.21 0.88
C GLU A 77 -9.22 8.88 0.01
N HIS A 78 -8.90 9.14 -1.27
CA HIS A 78 -9.84 9.71 -2.23
C HIS A 78 -11.05 8.79 -2.44
N HIS A 79 -10.82 7.49 -2.61
CA HIS A 79 -11.89 6.51 -2.79
C HIS A 79 -12.67 6.24 -1.51
N ALA A 80 -12.01 6.12 -0.36
CA ALA A 80 -12.64 5.87 0.93
C ALA A 80 -13.66 6.96 1.29
N LYS A 81 -13.31 8.23 1.04
CA LYS A 81 -14.23 9.37 1.24
C LYS A 81 -15.48 9.26 0.37
N ARG A 82 -15.30 8.94 -0.91
CA ARG A 82 -16.42 8.80 -1.87
C ARG A 82 -17.32 7.61 -1.53
N TYR A 83 -16.73 6.46 -1.19
CA TYR A 83 -17.48 5.27 -0.76
C TYR A 83 -18.24 5.52 0.54
N ALA A 84 -17.65 6.22 1.51
CA ALA A 84 -18.32 6.56 2.76
C ALA A 84 -19.55 7.45 2.54
N GLN A 85 -19.46 8.44 1.65
CA GLN A 85 -20.58 9.30 1.28
C GLN A 85 -21.71 8.51 0.59
N LEU A 86 -21.37 7.67 -0.40
CA LEU A 86 -22.33 6.80 -1.09
C LEU A 86 -23.03 5.84 -0.11
N ARG A 87 -22.27 5.22 0.80
CA ARG A 87 -22.83 4.34 1.85
C ARG A 87 -23.81 5.08 2.76
N ARG A 88 -23.46 6.28 3.21
CA ARG A 88 -24.36 7.10 4.05
C ARG A 88 -25.65 7.45 3.31
N GLY A 89 -25.54 7.86 2.04
CA GLY A 89 -26.69 8.13 1.19
C GLY A 89 -27.58 6.90 0.99
N ALA A 90 -26.97 5.74 0.70
CA ALA A 90 -27.68 4.47 0.54
C ALA A 90 -28.41 4.07 1.83
N TYR A 91 -27.74 4.13 3.00
CA TYR A 91 -28.37 3.82 4.27
C TYR A 91 -29.51 4.78 4.63
N ALA A 92 -29.37 6.08 4.35
CA ALA A 92 -30.44 7.04 4.55
C ALA A 92 -31.65 6.73 3.67
N ALA A 93 -31.42 6.44 2.38
CA ALA A 93 -32.48 6.09 1.44
C ALA A 93 -33.19 4.78 1.83
N THR A 94 -32.45 3.73 2.16
CA THR A 94 -33.04 2.45 2.59
C THR A 94 -33.82 2.59 3.89
N THR A 95 -33.34 3.42 4.82
CA THR A 95 -34.04 3.68 6.09
C THR A 95 -35.35 4.41 5.82
N LEU A 96 -35.33 5.45 4.98
CA LEU A 96 -36.51 6.23 4.62
C LEU A 96 -37.56 5.36 3.90
N ILE A 97 -37.15 4.54 2.94
CA ILE A 97 -38.05 3.58 2.26
C ILE A 97 -38.64 2.59 3.26
N THR A 98 -37.83 2.02 4.15
CA THR A 98 -38.30 1.08 5.18
C THR A 98 -39.34 1.73 6.09
N VAL A 99 -39.09 2.96 6.56
CA VAL A 99 -40.03 3.70 7.42
C VAL A 99 -41.33 4.01 6.68
N LEU A 100 -41.26 4.41 5.40
CA LEU A 100 -42.45 4.66 4.59
C LEU A 100 -43.29 3.40 4.40
N ILE A 101 -42.67 2.27 4.04
CA ILE A 101 -43.36 0.99 3.87
C ILE A 101 -44.00 0.56 5.19
N LEU A 102 -43.26 0.65 6.29
CA LEU A 102 -43.78 0.29 7.61
C LEU A 102 -44.98 1.17 8.01
N GLY A 103 -44.88 2.48 7.77
CA GLY A 103 -45.97 3.43 8.02
C GLY A 103 -47.21 3.13 7.19
N LEU A 104 -47.04 2.83 5.89
CA LEU A 104 -48.13 2.41 5.01
C LEU A 104 -48.79 1.11 5.52
N CYS A 105 -48.01 0.12 5.92
CA CYS A 105 -48.53 -1.12 6.50
C CYS A 105 -49.36 -0.86 7.75
N VAL A 106 -48.91 0.02 8.65
CA VAL A 106 -49.66 0.40 9.86
C VAL A 106 -50.99 1.07 9.51
N VAL A 107 -50.98 2.02 8.57
CA VAL A 107 -52.21 2.70 8.11
C VAL A 107 -53.21 1.71 7.51
N VAL A 108 -52.74 0.79 6.67
CA VAL A 108 -53.58 -0.26 6.08
C VAL A 108 -54.18 -1.16 7.15
N LEU A 109 -53.37 -1.63 8.12
CA LEU A 109 -53.84 -2.49 9.20
C LEU A 109 -54.92 -1.83 10.05
N ILE A 110 -54.74 -0.55 10.42
CA ILE A 110 -55.75 0.21 11.16
C ILE A 110 -57.02 0.39 10.33
N GLY A 111 -56.88 0.73 9.04
CA GLY A 111 -58.02 0.90 8.13
C GLY A 111 -58.79 -0.39 7.83
N THR A 112 -58.17 -1.56 7.94
CA THR A 112 -58.85 -2.86 7.82
C THR A 112 -59.45 -3.37 9.13
N ALA A 113 -59.06 -2.79 10.27
CA ALA A 113 -59.51 -3.20 11.60
C ALA A 113 -60.63 -2.32 12.18
N GLY A 114 -60.97 -1.20 11.54
CA GLY A 114 -62.09 -0.32 11.88
C GLY A 114 -63.23 -0.43 10.88
#